data_AF-A0A6H9US13-F1
#
_entry.id   AF-A0A6H9US13-F1
#
_cell.length_a   1.000
_cell.length_b   1.000
_cell.length_c   1.000
_cell.angle_alpha   90.00
_cell.angle_beta   90.00
_cell.angle_gamma   90.00
#
_symmetry.space_group_name_H-M   'P 1'
#
loop_
_entity.id
_entity.type
_entity.pdbx_description
1 polymer ?
#
loop_
_entity_poly.entity_id
_entity_poly.type
_entity_poly.pdbx_seq_one_letter_code
_entity_poly.pdbx_strand_id
1 'polypeptide(L)' 'MSTLQVLMLLLGLSVALHIGCAAALTAWHAGAQPAMALMIGASATGTACALYLAAVSAYQ' A
#
# COMPACT_ATOMS: atom_id res chain seq x y z
N MET A 1 -22.49 -5.04 -1.39
CA MET A 1 -21.36 -4.96 -0.45
C MET A 1 -21.89 -4.60 0.92
N SER A 2 -21.54 -5.39 1.94
CA SER A 2 -21.89 -5.08 3.33
C SER A 2 -21.02 -3.92 3.85
N THR A 3 -21.52 -3.14 4.80
CA THR A 3 -20.77 -2.05 5.46
C THR A 3 -19.41 -2.51 5.98
N LEU A 4 -19.34 -3.72 6.54
CA LEU A 4 -18.09 -4.31 7.02
C LEU A 4 -17.07 -4.50 5.89
N GLN A 5 -17.52 -4.89 4.71
CA GLN A 5 -16.66 -5.15 3.55
C GLN A 5 -16.02 -3.85 3.05
N VAL A 6 -16.79 -2.75 3.05
CA VAL A 6 -16.28 -1.42 2.72
C VAL A 6 -15.26 -0.94 3.76
N LEU A 7 -15.54 -1.12 5.05
CA LEU A 7 -14.60 -0.76 6.12
C LEU A 7 -13.29 -1.54 6.02
N MET A 8 -13.35 -2.83 5.70
CA MET A 8 -12.16 -3.67 5.50
C MET A 8 -11.35 -3.23 4.27
N LEU A 9 -12.01 -2.86 3.17
CA LEU A 9 -11.34 -2.29 1.98
C LEU A 9 -10.63 -0.97 2.30
N LEU A 10 -11.29 -0.07 3.05
CA LEU A 10 -10.70 1.18 3.48
C LEU A 10 -9.51 0.96 4.42
N LEU A 11 -9.61 -0.03 5.31
CA LEU A 11 -8.53 -0.43 6.20
C LEU A 11 -7.33 -0.95 5.39
N GLY A 12 -7.55 -1.86 4.45
CA GLY A 12 -6.51 -2.38 3.56
C GLY A 12 -5.82 -1.27 2.75
N LEU A 13 -6.60 -0.33 2.20
CA LEU A 13 -6.08 0.82 1.48
C LEU A 13 -5.25 1.75 2.37
N SER A 14 -5.71 2.02 3.59
CA SER A 14 -4.99 2.85 4.57
C SER A 14 -3.65 2.23 4.95
N VAL A 15 -3.62 0.91 5.19
CA VAL A 15 -2.38 0.17 5.47
C VAL A 15 -1.43 0.21 4.28
N ALA A 16 -1.93 0.01 3.06
CA ALA A 16 -1.10 0.09 1.85
C ALA A 16 -0.45 1.47 1.68
N LEU A 17 -1.21 2.55 1.88
CA LEU A 17 -0.71 3.92 1.84
C LEU A 17 0.34 4.19 2.94
N HIS A 18 0.12 3.66 4.14
CA HIS A 18 1.07 3.80 5.24
C HIS A 18 2.40 3.11 4.94
N ILE A 19 2.35 1.86 4.43
CA ILE A 19 3.52 1.10 4.00
C ILE A 19 4.26 1.85 2.89
N GLY A 20 3.53 2.35 1.88
CA GLY A 20 4.12 3.12 0.80
C GLY A 20 4.80 4.42 1.23
N CYS A 21 4.16 5.16 2.13
CA CYS A 21 4.74 6.39 2.68
C CYS A 21 6.02 6.09 3.48
N ALA A 22 5.99 5.07 4.33
CA ALA A 22 7.17 4.62 5.06
C ALA A 22 8.29 4.15 4.11
N ALA A 23 7.95 3.41 3.05
CA ALA A 23 8.91 2.99 2.02
C ALA A 23 9.52 4.17 1.25
N ALA A 24 8.73 5.19 0.91
CA ALA A 24 9.24 6.40 0.25
C ALA A 24 10.18 7.20 1.17
N LEU A 25 9.80 7.41 2.43
CA LEU A 25 10.62 8.12 3.40
C LEU A 25 11.92 7.37 3.67
N THR A 26 11.87 6.06 3.89
CA THR A 26 13.07 5.24 4.09
C THR A 26 13.99 5.28 2.87
N ALA A 27 13.45 5.21 1.65
CA ALA A 27 14.23 5.33 0.42
C ALA A 27 14.88 6.72 0.28
N TRP A 28 14.16 7.79 0.62
CA TRP A 28 14.69 9.14 0.61
C TRP A 28 15.82 9.31 1.64
N HIS A 29 15.62 8.80 2.86
CA HIS A 29 16.66 8.78 3.90
C HIS A 29 17.87 7.93 3.53
N ALA A 30 17.70 6.90 2.68
CA ALA A 30 18.78 6.10 2.12
C ALA A 30 19.51 6.78 0.95
N GLY A 31 19.15 8.01 0.58
CA GLY A 31 19.80 8.80 -0.47
C GLY A 31 19.20 8.62 -1.86
N ALA A 32 18.03 7.98 -2.00
CA ALA A 32 17.34 7.94 -3.29
C ALA A 32 16.86 9.33 -3.69
N GLN A 33 16.99 9.65 -4.98
CA GLN A 33 16.42 10.87 -5.55
C GLN A 33 14.89 10.90 -5.33
N PRO A 34 14.27 12.10 -5.17
CA PRO A 34 12.86 12.21 -4.77
C PRO A 34 11.90 11.45 -5.68
N ALA A 35 12.11 11.51 -7.01
CA ALA A 35 11.30 10.76 -7.98
C ALA A 35 11.41 9.24 -7.79
N MET A 36 12.61 8.74 -7.48
CA MET A 36 12.84 7.32 -7.23
C MET A 36 12.26 6.88 -5.88
N ALA A 37 12.40 7.69 -4.84
CA ALA A 37 11.78 7.45 -3.54
C ALA A 37 10.24 7.35 -3.65
N LEU A 38 9.62 8.25 -4.42
CA LEU A 38 8.19 8.19 -4.72
C LEU A 38 7.82 6.93 -5.51
N MET A 39 8.63 6.54 -6.50
CA MET A 39 8.43 5.29 -7.24
C MET A 39 8.48 4.05 -6.33
N ILE A 40 9.43 4.01 -5.40
CA ILE A 40 9.57 2.91 -4.42
C ILE A 40 8.33 2.86 -3.52
N GLY A 41 7.90 3.99 -2.98
CA GLY A 41 6.68 4.06 -2.17
C GLY A 41 5.41 3.68 -2.93
N ALA A 42 5.28 4.14 -4.17
CA ALA A 42 4.16 3.79 -5.05
C ALA A 42 4.15 2.29 -5.35
N SER A 43 5.30 1.70 -5.63
CA SER A 43 5.44 0.25 -5.84
C SER A 43 5.04 -0.54 -4.59
N ALA A 44 5.53 -0.15 -3.41
CA ALA A 44 5.16 -0.79 -2.15
C ALA A 44 3.65 -0.69 -1.86
N THR A 45 3.06 0.49 -2.11
CA THR A 45 1.61 0.69 -2.00
C THR A 45 0.84 -0.23 -2.93
N GLY A 46 1.24 -0.28 -4.20
CA GLY A 46 0.61 -1.10 -5.23
C GLY A 46 0.66 -2.59 -4.88
N THR A 47 1.83 -3.09 -4.46
CA THR A 47 2.01 -4.49 -4.03
C THR A 47 1.15 -4.81 -2.81
N ALA A 48 1.14 -3.96 -1.78
CA ALA A 48 0.33 -4.19 -0.59
C ALA A 48 -1.17 -4.24 -0.91
N CYS A 49 -1.64 -3.32 -1.76
CA CYS A 49 -3.04 -3.28 -2.21
C CYS A 49 -3.39 -4.52 -3.05
N ALA A 50 -2.53 -4.92 -3.99
CA ALA A 50 -2.72 -6.09 -4.83
C ALA A 50 -2.78 -7.39 -3.99
N LEU A 51 -1.90 -7.53 -3.00
CA LEU A 51 -1.92 -8.66 -2.07
C LEU A 51 -3.21 -8.70 -1.24
N TYR A 52 -3.67 -7.55 -0.76
CA TYR A 52 -4.94 -7.46 -0.03
C TYR A 52 -6.12 -7.90 -0.90
N LEU A 53 -6.22 -7.37 -2.13
CA LEU A 53 -7.29 -7.77 -3.06
C LEU A 53 -7.20 -9.25 -3.44
N ALA A 54 -5.99 -9.77 -3.68
CA ALA A 54 -5.78 -11.18 -3.98
C ALA A 54 -6.24 -12.06 -2.81
N ALA A 55 -5.90 -11.71 -1.56
CA ALA A 55 -6.37 -12.42 -0.37
C ALA A 55 -7.90 -12.37 -0.26
N VAL A 56 -8.50 -11.19 -0.42
CA VAL A 56 -9.96 -11.04 -0.43
C VAL A 56 -10.60 -11.93 -1.51
N SER A 57 -10.02 -11.99 -2.71
CA SER A 57 -10.55 -12.84 -3.80
C SER A 57 -10.40 -14.34 -3.55
N ALA A 58 -9.46 -14.76 -2.69
CA ALA A 58 -9.20 -16.17 -2.39
C ALA A 58 -10.01 -16.69 -1.19
N TYR A 59 -10.39 -15.81 -0.26
CA TYR A 59 -11.02 -16.19 1.01
C TYR A 59 -12.47 -15.70 1.18
N GLN A 60 -13.00 -14.91 0.24
CA GLN A 60 -14.42 -14.54 0.16
C GLN A 60 -15.14 -15.38 -0.89
#